data_AF-A0A439LKE5-F1
#
_entry.id   AF-A0A439LKE5-F1
#
_cell.length_a   1.000
_cell.length_b   1.000
_cell.length_c   1.000
_cell.angle_alpha   90.00
_cell.angle_beta   90.00
_cell.angle_gamma   90.00
#
_symmetry.space_group_name_H-M   'P 1'
#
loop_
_entity.id
_entity.type
_entity.pdbx_description
1 polymer ?
#
loop_
_entity_poly.entity_id
_entity_poly.type
_entity_poly.pdbx_seq_one_letter_code
_entity_poly.pdbx_strand_id
1 'polypeptide(L)' 'FYNDCVARHVNGGLDPVTASMAKYWLSDLQGKVVDECLQLHGGYGYMNEYPIARMFRDARVQRIYGGTNEIMKLLIGRSL' A
#
# COMPACT_ATOMS: atom_id res chain seq x y z
N PHE A 1 -6.56 8.57 8.50
CA PHE A 1 -6.39 7.13 8.76
C PHE A 1 -4.92 6.74 8.95
N TYR A 2 -4.03 6.84 7.95
CA TYR A 2 -2.60 6.50 8.11
C TYR A 2 -1.94 7.18 9.33
N ASN A 3 -2.07 8.51 9.46
CA ASN A 3 -1.50 9.26 10.58
C ASN A 3 -1.99 8.77 11.95
N ASP A 4 -3.25 8.36 12.05
CA ASP A 4 -3.82 7.79 13.28
C ASP A 4 -3.24 6.41 13.59
N CYS A 5 -3.09 5.54 12.57
CA CYS A 5 -2.43 4.24 12.72
C CYS A 5 -0.97 4.38 13.18
N VAL A 6 -0.24 5.35 12.60
CA VAL A 6 1.14 5.65 13.01
C VAL A 6 1.19 6.13 14.45
N ALA A 7 0.32 7.08 14.83
CA ALA A 7 0.27 7.58 16.21
C ALA A 7 -0.03 6.46 17.22
N ARG A 8 -0.99 5.57 16.91
CA ARG A 8 -1.29 4.40 17.74
C ARG A 8 -0.12 3.43 17.83
N HIS A 9 0.58 3.18 16.74
CA HIS A 9 1.73 2.28 16.72
C HIS A 9 2.88 2.81 17.59
N VAL A 10 3.21 4.10 17.45
CA VAL A 10 4.25 4.77 18.25
C VAL A 10 3.91 4.72 19.74
N ASN A 11 2.62 4.82 20.08
CA ASN A 11 2.13 4.72 21.46
C ASN A 11 1.93 3.26 21.94
N GLY A 12 2.28 2.25 21.13
CA GLY A 12 2.12 0.83 21.47
C GLY A 12 0.68 0.31 21.49
N GLY A 13 -0.29 1.09 21.02
CA GLY A 13 -1.73 0.80 21.08
C GLY A 13 -2.36 0.41 19.74
N LEU A 14 -1.58 0.12 18.70
CA LEU A 14 -2.12 -0.33 17.42
C LEU A 14 -2.47 -1.82 17.49
N ASP A 15 -3.76 -2.13 17.39
CA ASP A 15 -4.23 -3.52 17.38
C ASP A 15 -3.98 -4.21 16.01
N PRO A 16 -3.89 -5.55 15.97
CA PRO A 16 -3.60 -6.30 14.75
C PRO A 16 -4.65 -6.14 13.63
N VAL A 17 -5.92 -5.92 13.97
CA VAL A 17 -6.99 -5.76 12.98
C VAL A 17 -6.83 -4.43 12.27
N THR A 18 -6.68 -3.34 13.02
CA THR A 18 -6.43 -1.99 12.46
C THR A 18 -5.12 -1.95 11.67
N ALA A 19 -4.06 -2.63 12.13
CA ALA A 19 -2.82 -2.77 11.37
C ALA A 19 -3.04 -3.50 10.02
N SER A 20 -3.86 -4.55 10.02
CA SER A 20 -4.23 -5.27 8.78
C SER A 20 -5.02 -4.38 7.82
N MET A 21 -5.96 -3.57 8.35
CA MET A 21 -6.70 -2.57 7.57
C MET A 21 -5.76 -1.55 6.93
N ALA A 22 -4.80 -1.03 7.71
CA ALA A 22 -3.79 -0.09 7.24
C ALA A 22 -2.94 -0.67 6.11
N LYS A 23 -2.39 -1.87 6.30
CA LYS A 23 -1.54 -2.51 5.30
C LYS A 23 -2.28 -2.76 3.99
N TYR A 24 -3.49 -3.31 4.07
CA TYR A 24 -4.31 -3.58 2.89
C TYR A 24 -4.65 -2.29 2.13
N TRP A 25 -5.29 -1.34 2.83
CA TRP A 25 -5.89 -0.20 2.17
C TRP A 25 -4.84 0.74 1.58
N LEU A 26 -3.74 0.99 2.31
CA LEU A 26 -2.69 1.90 1.86
C LEU A 26 -1.87 1.33 0.70
N SER A 27 -1.57 0.03 0.69
CA SER A 27 -0.86 -0.59 -0.43
C SER A 27 -1.72 -0.66 -1.71
N ASP A 28 -3.04 -0.81 -1.57
CA ASP A 28 -3.96 -0.76 -2.71
C ASP A 28 -4.09 0.68 -3.25
N LEU A 29 -4.22 1.66 -2.35
CA LEU A 29 -4.25 3.08 -2.71
C LEU A 29 -2.94 3.52 -3.39
N GLN A 30 -1.78 3.13 -2.85
CA GLN A 30 -0.49 3.43 -3.48
C GLN A 30 -0.44 2.90 -4.91
N GLY A 31 -0.89 1.65 -5.13
CA GLY A 31 -0.93 1.06 -6.46
C GLY A 31 -1.76 1.89 -7.45
N LYS A 32 -2.95 2.37 -7.04
CA LYS A 32 -3.81 3.22 -7.87
C LYS A 32 -3.17 4.56 -8.21
N VAL A 33 -2.64 5.26 -7.19
CA VAL A 33 -2.03 6.59 -7.36
C VAL A 33 -0.81 6.52 -8.28
N VAL A 34 0.05 5.52 -8.09
CA VAL A 34 1.27 5.38 -8.89
C VAL A 34 0.97 4.97 -10.34
N ASP A 35 -0.09 4.18 -10.57
CA ASP A 35 -0.58 3.84 -11.90
C ASP A 35 -1.05 5.09 -12.67
N GLU A 36 -1.87 5.93 -12.02
CA GLU A 36 -2.31 7.22 -12.59
C GLU A 36 -1.12 8.15 -12.86
N CYS A 37 -0.16 8.22 -11.93
CA CYS A 37 1.04 9.02 -12.11
C CYS A 37 1.88 8.53 -13.31
N LEU A 38 2.01 7.22 -13.50
CA LEU A 38 2.68 6.65 -14.67
C LEU A 38 1.95 7.03 -15.96
N GLN A 39 0.62 6.91 -15.97
CA GLN A 39 -0.21 7.30 -17.12
C GLN A 39 -0.01 8.77 -17.52
N LEU A 40 0.12 9.68 -16.55
CA LEU A 40 0.38 11.11 -16.80
C LEU A 40 1.76 11.37 -17.43
N HIS A 41 2.74 10.49 -17.22
CA HIS A 41 4.05 10.58 -17.88
C HIS A 41 4.06 10.01 -19.30
N GLY A 42 2.98 9.36 -19.74
CA GLY A 42 2.88 8.73 -21.06
C GLY A 42 4.02 7.72 -21.31
N GLY A 43 4.58 7.74 -22.52
CA GLY A 43 5.67 6.83 -22.88
C GLY A 43 6.93 6.99 -22.01
N TYR A 44 7.20 8.21 -21.50
CA TYR A 44 8.31 8.44 -20.57
C TYR A 44 8.13 7.72 -19.24
N GLY A 45 6.89 7.43 -18.85
CA GLY A 45 6.58 6.67 -17.64
C GLY A 45 7.14 5.25 -17.63
N TYR A 46 7.47 4.71 -18.81
CA TYR A 46 8.09 3.38 -18.99
C TYR A 46 9.62 3.42 -19.13
N MET A 47 10.22 4.60 -19.22
CA MET A 47 11.67 4.77 -19.38
C MET A 47 12.34 4.80 -18.01
N ASN A 48 13.39 3.99 -17.81
CA ASN A 48 14.03 3.83 -16.50
C ASN A 48 14.80 5.08 -16.02
N GLU A 49 15.04 6.03 -16.91
CA GLU A 49 15.60 7.34 -16.64
C GLU A 49 14.63 8.22 -15.82
N TYR A 50 13.32 7.93 -15.89
CA TYR A 50 12.31 8.65 -15.11
C TYR A 50 11.99 7.88 -13.82
N PRO A 51 12.01 8.54 -12.65
CA PRO A 51 11.78 7.87 -11.35
C PRO A 51 10.47 7.09 -11.26
N ILE A 52 9.43 7.53 -11.96
CA ILE A 52 8.09 6.91 -11.94
C ILE A 52 8.11 5.43 -12.37
N ALA A 53 8.98 5.05 -13.32
CA ALA A 53 9.10 3.67 -13.79
C ALA A 53 9.57 2.73 -12.67
N ARG A 54 10.46 3.21 -11.79
CA ARG A 54 10.89 2.46 -10.60
C ARG A 54 9.79 2.45 -9.54
N MET A 55 9.20 3.60 -9.24
CA MET A 55 8.13 3.72 -8.24
C MET A 55 6.94 2.79 -8.56
N PHE A 56 6.58 2.64 -9.85
CA PHE A 56 5.57 1.68 -10.29
C PHE A 56 5.90 0.23 -9.96
N ARG A 57 7.12 -0.20 -10.30
CA ARG A 57 7.58 -1.56 -10.01
C ARG A 57 7.68 -1.81 -8.50
N ASP A 58 8.19 -0.86 -7.74
CA ASP A 58 8.34 -0.96 -6.29
C ASP A 58 6.98 -0.97 -5.57
N ALA A 59 5.99 -0.21 -6.06
CA ALA A 59 4.64 -0.23 -5.50
C ALA A 59 3.94 -1.58 -5.70
N ARG A 60 4.30 -2.37 -6.73
CA ARG A 60 3.62 -3.63 -7.02
C ARG A 60 3.80 -4.66 -5.91
N VAL A 61 4.99 -4.76 -5.32
CA VAL A 61 5.30 -5.78 -4.29
C VAL A 61 4.61 -5.52 -2.96
N GLN A 62 4.20 -4.27 -2.70
CA GLN A 62 3.55 -3.84 -1.44
C GLN A 62 2.29 -4.64 -1.11
N ARG A 63 1.58 -5.10 -2.14
CA ARG A 63 0.36 -5.92 -2.02
C ARG A 63 0.64 -7.41 -1.75
N ILE A 64 1.91 -7.83 -1.78
CA ILE A 64 2.33 -9.24 -1.73
C ILE A 64 3.07 -9.55 -0.44
N TYR A 65 4.16 -8.82 -0.17
CA TYR A 65 5.04 -9.14 0.96
C TYR A 65 4.44 -8.72 2.31
N GLY A 66 4.98 -9.25 3.42
CA GLY A 66 4.41 -9.00 4.76
C GLY A 66 2.97 -9.50 4.92
N GLY A 67 2.54 -10.43 4.06
CA GLY A 67 1.17 -10.94 3.93
C GLY A 67 0.41 -10.25 2.80
N THR A 68 -0.23 -11.03 1.92
CA THR A 68 -0.97 -10.47 0.78
C THR A 68 -2.18 -9.65 1.24
N ASN A 69 -2.70 -8.79 0.37
CA ASN A 69 -3.90 -8.01 0.67
C ASN A 69 -5.12 -8.91 0.94
N GLU A 70 -5.18 -10.10 0.34
CA GLU A 70 -6.21 -11.10 0.58
C GLU A 70 -6.09 -11.70 1.99
N ILE A 71 -4.88 -11.92 2.49
CA ILE A 71 -4.64 -12.34 3.87
C ILE A 71 -5.06 -11.25 4.85
N MET A 72 -4.74 -9.98 4.58
CA MET A 72 -5.20 -8.87 5.42
C MET A 72 -6.73 -8.79 5.48
N LYS A 73 -7.41 -8.92 4.33
CA LYS A 73 -8.88 -8.98 4.25
C LYS A 73 -9.44 -10.17 5.06
N LEU A 74 -8.80 -11.34 5.00
CA LEU A 74 -9.17 -12.51 5.78
C LEU A 74 -9.06 -12.25 7.30
N LEU A 75 -7.97 -11.63 7.75
CA LEU A 75 -7.77 -11.29 9.17
C LEU A 75 -8.82 -10.30 9.68
N ILE A 76 -9.13 -9.28 8.88
CA ILE A 76 -10.19 -8.31 9.18
C ILE A 76 -11.54 -9.04 9.26
N GLY A 77 -11.85 -9.89 8.27
CA GLY A 77 -13.11 -10.64 8.22
C GLY A 77 -13.32 -11.60 9.38
N ARG A 78 -12.24 -12.14 9.98
CA ARG A 78 -12.31 -12.99 11.18
C ARG A 78 -12.66 -12.23 12.47
N SER A 79 -12.57 -10.90 12.45
CA SER A 79 -12.85 -10.04 13.60
C SER A 79 -14.24 -9.39 13.57
N LEU A 80 -15.00 -9.64 12.50
CA LEU A 80 -16.40 -9.24 12.33
C LEU A 80 -17.32 -10.38 12.79
#